data_AF-A0A2E3F359-F1
#
_entry.id   AF-A0A2E3F359-F1
#
_cell.length_a   1.000
_cell.length_b   1.000
_cell.length_c   1.000
_cell.angle_alpha   90.00
_cell.angle_beta   90.00
_cell.angle_gamma   90.00
#
_symmetry.space_group_name_H-M   'P 1'
#
loop_
_entity.id
_entity.type
_entity.pdbx_description
1 polymer ?
#
loop_
_entity_poly.entity_id
_entity_poly.type
_entity_poly.pdbx_seq_one_letter_code
_entity_poly.pdbx_strand_id
1 'polypeptide(L)'
;MKKRSKIPWPTKAAMMQVYEKNLWGGGQTAFYSGVGSHDPNTVQAYVEVVCTFFKSFKTPPTVCDLGCGDFNIGSRLVSYTSSYKAIDIVPDLIARNKKRFQSEQLSFGVLDIAKDPLPKGDCALLRQVLQHLSNAEIQAIVGKLYDYTYVILTEHLPDCDFEPNKDIISGQGIRLKKQSGVDLLAPPFNLKVQESKQLLKLSAPESKGSLVTTLYKLI
;
A
#
# COMPACT_ATOMS: atom_id res chain seq x y z
N MET A 1 15.04 21.51 29.51
CA MET A 1 14.58 22.12 28.24
C MET A 1 13.34 21.38 27.75
N LYS A 2 12.15 22.02 27.73
CA LYS A 2 10.96 21.43 27.10
C LYS A 2 11.24 21.30 25.60
N LYS A 3 11.37 20.08 25.07
CA LYS A 3 11.46 19.86 23.61
C LYS A 3 10.24 20.53 22.98
N ARG A 4 10.46 21.55 22.14
CA ARG A 4 9.38 22.13 21.32
C ARG A 4 8.78 20.97 20.53
N SER A 5 7.51 20.66 20.81
CA SER A 5 6.71 19.75 20.01
C SER A 5 6.66 20.34 18.59
N LYS A 6 7.48 19.80 17.68
CA LYS A 6 7.40 20.17 16.28
C LYS A 6 6.20 19.44 15.70
N ILE A 7 5.24 20.20 15.19
CA ILE A 7 4.10 19.64 14.46
C ILE A 7 4.67 18.92 13.22
N PRO A 8 4.37 17.62 13.03
CA PRO A 8 4.77 16.92 11.82
C PRO A 8 4.23 17.58 10.55
N TRP A 9 4.92 17.37 9.43
CA TRP A 9 4.41 17.82 8.14
C TRP A 9 3.12 17.06 7.80
N PRO A 10 2.17 17.70 7.09
CA PRO A 10 1.03 16.98 6.53
C PRO A 10 1.50 15.81 5.65
N THR A 11 0.86 14.65 5.77
CA THR A 11 1.23 13.43 5.04
C THR A 11 1.32 13.64 3.53
N LYS A 12 0.37 14.40 2.94
CA LYS A 12 0.42 14.79 1.52
C LYS A 12 1.73 15.50 1.16
N ALA A 13 2.16 16.47 1.97
CA ALA A 13 3.41 17.21 1.72
C ALA A 13 4.64 16.30 1.88
N ALA A 14 4.62 15.38 2.85
CA ALA A 14 5.69 14.41 3.03
C ALA A 14 5.81 13.47 1.82
N MET A 15 4.69 12.93 1.32
CA MET A 15 4.70 12.03 0.15
C MET A 15 5.05 12.75 -1.15
N MET A 16 4.61 14.00 -1.33
CA MET A 16 5.07 14.84 -2.45
C MET A 16 6.58 15.03 -2.42
N GLN A 17 7.15 15.35 -1.25
CA GLN A 17 8.59 15.52 -1.09
C GLN A 17 9.38 14.23 -1.36
N VAL A 18 8.83 13.06 -0.98
CA VAL A 18 9.45 11.76 -1.26
C VAL A 18 9.69 11.58 -2.75
N TYR A 19 8.70 11.87 -3.58
CA TYR A 19 8.86 11.79 -5.03
C TYR A 19 9.70 12.92 -5.61
N GLU A 20 9.49 14.16 -5.17
CA GLU A 20 10.26 15.33 -5.64
C GLU A 20 11.77 15.14 -5.43
N LYS A 21 12.16 14.54 -4.30
CA LYS A 21 13.56 14.33 -3.92
C LYS A 21 14.06 12.91 -4.21
N ASN A 22 13.27 12.07 -4.90
CA ASN A 22 13.61 10.68 -5.21
C ASN A 22 14.08 9.87 -3.99
N LEU A 23 13.41 10.04 -2.84
CA LEU A 23 13.85 9.49 -1.55
C LEU A 23 13.68 7.97 -1.46
N TRP A 24 12.91 7.37 -2.37
CA TRP A 24 12.81 5.92 -2.55
C TRP A 24 13.73 5.38 -3.67
N GLY A 25 14.60 6.21 -4.24
CA GLY A 25 15.53 5.84 -5.29
C GLY A 25 15.01 6.15 -6.70
N GLY A 26 15.44 5.34 -7.69
CA GLY A 26 15.03 5.50 -9.09
C GLY A 26 15.95 6.39 -9.94
N GLY A 27 16.97 6.99 -9.33
CA GLY A 27 17.96 7.83 -10.01
C GLY A 27 17.31 9.02 -10.70
N GLN A 28 17.32 9.02 -12.04
CA GLN A 28 16.68 10.06 -12.86
C GLN A 28 15.21 9.77 -13.20
N THR A 29 14.68 8.61 -12.78
CA THR A 29 13.29 8.24 -13.05
C THR A 29 12.35 9.04 -12.17
N ALA A 30 11.61 9.97 -12.78
CA ALA A 30 10.55 10.67 -12.07
C ALA A 30 9.46 9.70 -11.59
N PHE A 31 9.06 9.85 -10.33
CA PHE A 31 8.05 9.03 -9.65
C PHE A 31 8.44 7.55 -9.59
N TYR A 32 9.40 7.21 -8.73
CA TYR A 32 9.83 5.84 -8.47
C TYR A 32 9.33 5.35 -7.10
N SER A 33 8.61 4.23 -7.07
CA SER A 33 7.92 3.71 -5.87
C SER A 33 8.73 2.62 -5.14
N GLY A 34 10.05 2.77 -5.15
CA GLY A 34 10.98 1.91 -4.42
C GLY A 34 11.29 0.58 -5.11
N VAL A 35 12.43 -0.01 -4.72
CA VAL A 35 12.95 -1.26 -5.30
C VAL A 35 11.97 -2.42 -5.20
N GLY A 36 11.21 -2.53 -4.11
CA GLY A 36 10.18 -3.56 -3.96
C GLY A 36 9.11 -3.54 -5.06
N SER A 37 8.87 -2.39 -5.70
CA SER A 37 7.90 -2.25 -6.80
C SER A 37 8.51 -2.47 -8.18
N HIS A 38 9.83 -2.67 -8.29
CA HIS A 38 10.56 -2.74 -9.55
C HIS A 38 11.49 -3.95 -9.68
N ASP A 39 11.88 -4.59 -8.56
CA ASP A 39 12.63 -5.85 -8.57
C ASP A 39 11.82 -6.94 -9.31
N PRO A 40 12.35 -7.52 -10.41
CA PRO A 40 11.59 -8.43 -11.26
C PRO A 40 11.04 -9.66 -10.52
N ASN A 41 11.82 -10.22 -9.59
CA ASN A 41 11.41 -11.40 -8.83
C ASN A 41 10.24 -11.08 -7.89
N THR A 42 10.36 -9.96 -7.17
CA THR A 42 9.32 -9.47 -6.27
C THR A 42 8.04 -9.12 -7.03
N VAL A 43 8.17 -8.41 -8.15
CA VAL A 43 7.05 -7.99 -9.00
C VAL A 43 6.33 -9.22 -9.56
N GLN A 44 7.08 -10.15 -10.16
CA GLN A 44 6.52 -11.33 -10.82
C GLN A 44 5.75 -12.21 -9.83
N ALA A 45 6.37 -12.54 -8.69
CA ALA A 45 5.75 -13.40 -7.68
C ALA A 45 4.50 -12.74 -7.06
N TYR A 46 4.55 -11.42 -6.78
CA TYR A 46 3.38 -10.69 -6.27
C TYR A 46 2.22 -10.69 -7.28
N VAL A 47 2.51 -10.35 -8.54
CA VAL A 47 1.50 -10.33 -9.60
C VAL A 47 0.87 -11.71 -9.79
N GLU A 48 1.67 -12.77 -9.77
CA GLU A 48 1.17 -14.14 -9.92
C GLU A 48 0.15 -14.53 -8.85
N VAL A 49 0.44 -14.31 -7.56
CA VAL A 49 -0.48 -14.69 -6.48
C VAL A 49 -1.74 -13.83 -6.46
N VAL A 50 -1.64 -12.53 -6.76
CA VAL A 50 -2.80 -11.62 -6.81
C VAL A 50 -3.68 -11.92 -8.02
N CYS A 51 -3.09 -12.15 -9.19
CA CYS A 51 -3.84 -12.56 -10.38
C CYS A 51 -4.51 -13.92 -10.19
N THR A 52 -3.85 -14.87 -9.51
CA THR A 52 -4.46 -16.17 -9.16
C THR A 52 -5.70 -15.97 -8.30
N PHE A 53 -5.63 -15.08 -7.31
CA PHE A 53 -6.80 -14.72 -6.51
C PHE A 53 -7.90 -14.07 -7.35
N PHE A 54 -7.60 -13.06 -8.18
CA PHE A 54 -8.60 -12.40 -9.03
C PHE A 54 -9.27 -13.36 -10.03
N LYS A 55 -8.52 -14.32 -10.58
CA LYS A 55 -9.05 -15.36 -11.48
C LYS A 55 -9.91 -16.41 -10.77
N SER A 56 -9.89 -16.47 -9.44
CA SER A 56 -10.75 -17.39 -8.68
C SER A 56 -12.22 -16.94 -8.64
N PHE A 57 -12.50 -15.69 -8.98
CA PHE A 57 -13.85 -15.15 -9.02
C PHE A 57 -14.57 -15.56 -10.31
N LYS A 58 -15.87 -15.86 -10.20
CA LYS A 58 -16.73 -16.10 -11.38
C LYS A 58 -16.82 -14.87 -12.29
N THR A 59 -16.79 -13.68 -11.68
CA THR A 59 -16.79 -12.39 -12.36
C THR A 59 -15.58 -11.59 -11.85
N PRO A 60 -14.77 -10.98 -12.74
CA PRO A 60 -13.61 -10.19 -12.33
C PRO A 60 -13.98 -9.12 -11.28
N PRO A 61 -13.24 -8.99 -10.18
CA PRO A 61 -13.61 -8.08 -9.09
C PRO A 61 -13.40 -6.62 -9.50
N THR A 62 -14.14 -5.71 -8.86
CA THR A 62 -13.81 -4.28 -8.80
C THR A 62 -12.74 -4.06 -7.76
N VAL A 63 -11.58 -3.56 -8.18
CA VAL A 63 -10.39 -3.40 -7.33
C VAL A 63 -10.12 -1.93 -7.03
N CYS A 64 -9.81 -1.62 -5.77
CA CYS A 64 -9.36 -0.31 -5.32
C CYS A 64 -7.91 -0.39 -4.86
N ASP A 65 -6.99 0.23 -5.60
CA ASP A 65 -5.57 0.30 -5.26
C ASP A 65 -5.30 1.58 -4.48
N LEU A 66 -5.13 1.44 -3.16
CA LEU A 66 -5.14 2.52 -2.17
C LEU A 66 -3.71 2.98 -1.86
N GLY A 67 -3.08 3.67 -2.81
CA GLY A 67 -1.67 4.05 -2.79
C GLY A 67 -0.93 3.43 -3.97
N CYS A 68 -1.42 3.73 -5.18
CA CYS A 68 -1.03 3.03 -6.41
C CYS A 68 0.40 3.33 -6.89
N GLY A 69 1.04 4.35 -6.31
CA GLY A 69 2.39 4.75 -6.64
C GLY A 69 2.56 5.07 -8.13
N ASP A 70 3.71 4.72 -8.68
CA ASP A 70 4.06 4.89 -10.11
C ASP A 70 3.34 3.95 -11.08
N PHE A 71 2.46 3.13 -10.52
CA PHE A 71 1.57 2.20 -11.20
C PHE A 71 2.26 1.05 -11.94
N ASN A 72 3.54 0.75 -11.65
CA ASN A 72 4.22 -0.39 -12.26
C ASN A 72 3.53 -1.73 -11.95
N ILE A 73 3.12 -1.93 -10.68
CA ILE A 73 2.39 -3.13 -10.26
C ILE A 73 0.96 -3.11 -10.82
N GLY A 74 0.21 -2.03 -10.55
CA GLY A 74 -1.19 -1.91 -10.94
C GLY A 74 -1.41 -2.12 -12.43
N SER A 75 -0.51 -1.62 -13.29
CA SER A 75 -0.57 -1.80 -14.75
C SER A 75 -0.59 -3.27 -15.21
N ARG A 76 -0.07 -4.20 -14.39
CA ARG A 76 -0.04 -5.65 -14.67
C ARG A 76 -1.28 -6.38 -14.14
N LEU A 77 -2.12 -5.69 -13.37
CA LEU A 77 -3.30 -6.26 -12.71
C LEU A 77 -4.61 -5.83 -13.38
N VAL A 78 -4.65 -4.67 -14.05
CA VAL A 78 -5.88 -4.09 -14.63
C VAL A 78 -6.69 -5.09 -15.45
N SER A 79 -6.04 -5.86 -16.33
CA SER A 79 -6.72 -6.80 -17.24
C SER A 79 -7.41 -7.99 -16.57
N TYR A 80 -7.20 -8.19 -15.26
CA TYR A 80 -7.84 -9.24 -14.46
C TYR A 80 -8.99 -8.72 -13.62
N THR A 81 -9.45 -7.49 -13.86
CA THR A 81 -10.48 -6.82 -13.07
C THR A 81 -11.65 -6.36 -13.94
N SER A 82 -12.82 -6.15 -13.36
CA SER A 82 -13.93 -5.49 -14.07
C SER A 82 -13.78 -3.98 -14.05
N SER A 83 -13.21 -3.45 -12.98
CA SER A 83 -12.81 -2.05 -12.83
C SER A 83 -11.63 -1.96 -11.87
N TYR A 84 -10.69 -1.07 -12.19
CA TYR A 84 -9.50 -0.79 -11.40
C TYR A 84 -9.47 0.70 -11.02
N LYS A 85 -9.58 0.99 -9.73
CA LYS A 85 -9.60 2.36 -9.18
C LYS A 85 -8.28 2.61 -8.47
N ALA A 86 -7.38 3.32 -9.14
CA ALA A 86 -6.03 3.59 -8.66
C ALA A 86 -5.94 4.97 -7.99
N ILE A 87 -5.67 4.97 -6.70
CA ILE A 87 -5.67 6.18 -5.87
C ILE A 87 -4.28 6.43 -5.31
N ASP A 88 -3.86 7.68 -5.29
CA ASP A 88 -2.67 8.11 -4.56
C ASP A 88 -2.87 9.54 -4.01
N ILE A 89 -2.16 9.89 -2.94
CA ILE A 89 -2.26 11.22 -2.31
C ILE A 89 -1.51 12.30 -3.11
N VAL A 90 -0.59 11.90 -4.01
CA VAL A 90 0.31 12.80 -4.75
C VAL A 90 -0.30 13.22 -6.10
N PRO A 91 -0.69 14.50 -6.29
CA PRO A 91 -1.40 14.94 -7.50
C PRO A 91 -0.59 14.77 -8.79
N ASP A 92 0.69 15.14 -8.79
CA ASP A 92 1.53 15.12 -9.99
C ASP A 92 1.84 13.69 -10.45
N LEU A 93 1.98 12.77 -9.50
CA LEU A 93 2.10 11.33 -9.75
C LEU A 93 0.86 10.81 -10.49
N ILE A 94 -0.33 11.14 -9.98
CA ILE A 94 -1.60 10.75 -10.59
C ILE A 94 -1.77 11.40 -11.97
N ALA A 95 -1.41 12.67 -12.14
CA ALA A 95 -1.46 13.34 -13.43
C ALA A 95 -0.53 12.66 -14.45
N ARG A 96 0.67 12.23 -14.04
CA ARG A 96 1.59 11.45 -14.87
C ARG A 96 1.03 10.08 -15.22
N ASN A 97 0.46 9.36 -14.25
CA ASN A 97 -0.10 8.03 -14.47
C ASN A 97 -1.30 8.06 -15.44
N LYS A 98 -2.21 9.05 -15.31
CA LYS A 98 -3.33 9.26 -16.26
C LYS A 98 -2.87 9.44 -17.71
N LYS A 99 -1.73 10.09 -17.93
CA LYS A 99 -1.16 10.27 -19.28
C LYS A 99 -0.50 9.00 -19.80
N ARG A 100 0.14 8.22 -18.92
CA ARG A 100 0.95 7.06 -19.29
C ARG A 100 0.13 5.77 -19.45
N PHE A 101 -0.90 5.59 -18.65
CA PHE A 101 -1.68 4.36 -18.58
C PHE A 101 -3.14 4.65 -18.91
N GLN A 102 -3.66 3.99 -19.93
CA GLN A 102 -5.02 4.15 -20.42
C GLN A 102 -5.67 2.78 -20.59
N SER A 103 -6.87 2.63 -20.05
CA SER A 103 -7.73 1.46 -20.18
C SER A 103 -9.16 1.87 -19.82
N GLU A 104 -10.16 1.29 -20.49
CA GLU A 104 -11.58 1.54 -20.20
C GLU A 104 -11.97 1.11 -18.78
N GLN A 105 -11.23 0.16 -18.21
CA GLN A 105 -11.48 -0.38 -16.87
C GLN A 105 -10.76 0.45 -15.78
N LEU A 106 -9.85 1.34 -16.15
CA LEU A 106 -8.93 2.03 -15.25
C LEU A 106 -9.40 3.47 -14.97
N SER A 107 -9.46 3.83 -13.69
CA SER A 107 -9.63 5.22 -13.26
C SER A 107 -8.56 5.60 -12.24
N PHE A 108 -8.16 6.87 -12.27
CA PHE A 108 -7.19 7.42 -11.33
C PHE A 108 -7.78 8.57 -10.51
N GLY A 109 -7.50 8.58 -9.21
CA GLY A 109 -7.97 9.61 -8.27
C GLY A 109 -6.88 10.11 -7.33
N VAL A 110 -6.99 11.38 -6.92
CA VAL A 110 -6.12 11.97 -5.90
C VAL A 110 -6.89 12.01 -4.59
N LEU A 111 -6.58 11.12 -3.66
CA LEU A 111 -7.24 11.07 -2.34
C LEU A 111 -6.22 10.83 -1.22
N ASP A 112 -6.48 11.44 -0.06
CA ASP A 112 -5.87 11.07 1.20
C ASP A 112 -6.70 9.94 1.82
N ILE A 113 -6.24 8.69 1.70
CA ILE A 113 -6.99 7.51 2.15
C ILE A 113 -7.28 7.51 3.65
N ALA A 114 -6.54 8.28 4.46
CA ALA A 114 -6.81 8.42 5.89
C ALA A 114 -7.95 9.41 6.17
N LYS A 115 -8.18 10.42 5.32
CA LYS A 115 -9.18 11.47 5.55
C LYS A 115 -10.41 11.36 4.66
N ASP A 116 -10.23 11.04 3.39
CA ASP A 116 -11.28 11.09 2.39
C ASP A 116 -12.13 9.80 2.38
N PRO A 117 -13.38 9.86 1.86
CA PRO A 117 -14.14 8.66 1.53
C PRO A 117 -13.44 7.82 0.46
N LEU A 118 -13.42 6.50 0.64
CA LEU A 118 -12.77 5.59 -0.29
C LEU A 118 -13.74 5.15 -1.41
N PRO A 119 -13.22 4.87 -2.62
CA PRO A 119 -14.05 4.30 -3.68
C PRO A 119 -14.55 2.91 -3.31
N LYS A 120 -15.82 2.62 -3.57
CA LYS A 120 -16.40 1.29 -3.37
C LYS A 120 -15.79 0.26 -4.31
N GLY A 121 -15.60 -0.96 -3.84
CA GLY A 121 -15.13 -2.09 -4.64
C GLY A 121 -15.21 -3.40 -3.86
N ASP A 122 -14.90 -4.51 -4.53
CA ASP A 122 -14.91 -5.84 -3.91
C ASP A 122 -13.62 -6.11 -3.14
N CYS A 123 -12.50 -5.61 -3.65
CA CYS A 123 -11.16 -5.83 -3.10
C CYS A 123 -10.34 -4.54 -3.00
N ALA A 124 -9.76 -4.27 -1.83
CA ALA A 124 -8.77 -3.22 -1.64
C ALA A 124 -7.34 -3.79 -1.70
N LEU A 125 -6.45 -3.13 -2.43
CA LEU A 125 -5.01 -3.38 -2.41
C LEU A 125 -4.31 -2.31 -1.59
N LEU A 126 -3.49 -2.74 -0.63
CA LEU A 126 -2.61 -1.90 0.18
C LEU A 126 -1.21 -2.50 0.15
N ARG A 127 -0.47 -2.21 -0.92
CA ARG A 127 0.88 -2.75 -1.10
C ARG A 127 1.91 -1.75 -0.61
N GLN A 128 2.48 -2.01 0.57
CA GLN A 128 3.58 -1.23 1.16
C GLN A 128 3.23 0.25 1.41
N VAL A 129 1.95 0.52 1.69
CA VAL A 129 1.44 1.88 1.96
C VAL A 129 1.42 2.17 3.46
N LEU A 130 0.87 1.25 4.27
CA LEU A 130 0.62 1.51 5.69
C LEU A 130 1.92 1.62 6.49
N GLN A 131 2.98 0.91 6.10
CA GLN A 131 4.31 1.03 6.68
C GLN A 131 4.85 2.47 6.74
N HIS A 132 4.38 3.38 5.88
CA HIS A 132 4.79 4.78 5.80
C HIS A 132 3.94 5.74 6.64
N LEU A 133 2.86 5.26 7.24
CA LEU A 133 1.86 6.06 7.92
C LEU A 133 1.93 5.92 9.44
N SER A 134 1.50 6.96 10.15
CA SER A 134 1.29 6.95 11.60
C SER A 134 0.16 6.00 11.99
N ASN A 135 0.16 5.53 13.23
CA ASN A 135 -0.90 4.66 13.72
C ASN A 135 -2.27 5.35 13.70
N ALA A 136 -2.33 6.67 13.95
CA ALA A 136 -3.58 7.40 13.90
C ALA A 136 -4.21 7.38 12.49
N GLU A 137 -3.40 7.51 11.45
CA GLU A 137 -3.85 7.43 10.07
C GLU A 137 -4.21 6.00 9.68
N ILE A 138 -3.41 5.00 10.06
CA ILE A 138 -3.73 3.60 9.82
C ILE A 138 -5.06 3.23 10.50
N GLN A 139 -5.30 3.69 11.73
CA GLN A 139 -6.55 3.45 12.44
C GLN A 139 -7.77 4.02 11.68
N ALA A 140 -7.62 5.23 11.12
CA ALA A 140 -8.66 5.84 10.31
C ALA A 140 -8.91 5.07 9.00
N ILE A 141 -7.86 4.52 8.38
CA ILE A 141 -7.96 3.68 7.19
C ILE A 141 -8.66 2.36 7.53
N VAL A 142 -8.25 1.69 8.61
CA VAL A 142 -8.81 0.40 9.07
C VAL A 142 -10.32 0.48 9.23
N GLY A 143 -10.85 1.58 9.79
CA GLY A 143 -12.29 1.78 9.93
C GLY A 143 -13.05 1.78 8.59
N LYS A 144 -12.41 2.18 7.49
CA LYS A 144 -12.97 2.22 6.14
C LYS A 144 -12.79 0.91 5.39
N LEU A 145 -11.86 0.05 5.83
CA LEU A 145 -11.59 -1.21 5.14
C LEU A 145 -12.80 -2.14 5.17
N TYR A 146 -13.66 -2.05 6.19
CA TYR A 146 -14.90 -2.83 6.29
C TYR A 146 -15.90 -2.61 5.14
N ASP A 147 -15.72 -1.58 4.31
CA ASP A 147 -16.52 -1.39 3.09
C ASP A 147 -16.14 -2.35 1.96
N TYR A 148 -15.05 -3.11 2.11
CA TYR A 148 -14.56 -4.09 1.14
C TYR A 148 -14.79 -5.52 1.63
N THR A 149 -15.08 -6.43 0.69
CA THR A 149 -15.16 -7.88 1.03
C THR A 149 -13.76 -8.45 1.29
N TYR A 150 -12.79 -8.00 0.49
CA TYR A 150 -11.41 -8.49 0.54
C TYR A 150 -10.42 -7.34 0.68
N VAL A 151 -9.35 -7.59 1.44
CA VAL A 151 -8.19 -6.70 1.51
C VAL A 151 -6.94 -7.53 1.27
N ILE A 152 -6.11 -7.13 0.31
CA ILE A 152 -4.76 -7.67 0.14
C ILE A 152 -3.79 -6.63 0.67
N LEU A 153 -3.13 -6.98 1.78
CA LEU A 153 -2.13 -6.16 2.43
C LEU A 153 -0.75 -6.73 2.17
N THR A 154 0.20 -5.91 1.72
CA THR A 154 1.62 -6.27 1.68
C THR A 154 2.43 -5.34 2.55
N GLU A 155 3.17 -5.87 3.51
CA GLU A 155 4.01 -5.07 4.42
C GLU A 155 5.45 -5.60 4.46
N HIS A 156 6.39 -4.71 4.75
CA HIS A 156 7.79 -5.06 4.99
C HIS A 156 8.01 -5.31 6.48
N LEU A 157 8.18 -6.58 6.84
CA LEU A 157 8.24 -7.06 8.22
C LEU A 157 9.66 -7.54 8.59
N PRO A 158 10.07 -7.42 9.87
CA PRO A 158 11.28 -8.07 10.36
C PRO A 158 11.25 -9.60 10.20
N ASP A 159 12.42 -10.21 10.00
CA ASP A 159 12.56 -11.70 9.91
C ASP A 159 12.65 -12.38 11.29
N CYS A 160 12.57 -11.60 12.37
CA CYS A 160 12.61 -12.06 13.75
C CYS A 160 11.33 -11.62 14.48
N ASP A 161 11.14 -12.11 15.71
CA ASP A 161 10.06 -11.63 16.57
C ASP A 161 10.17 -10.10 16.77
N PHE A 162 9.03 -9.43 16.65
CA PHE A 162 8.94 -7.98 16.73
C PHE A 162 7.66 -7.55 17.44
N GLU A 163 7.70 -6.37 18.04
CA GLU A 163 6.51 -5.73 18.59
C GLU A 163 5.79 -4.98 17.45
N PRO A 164 4.55 -5.34 17.09
CA PRO A 164 3.86 -4.71 15.99
C PRO A 164 3.47 -3.28 16.31
N ASN A 165 3.23 -2.49 15.26
CA ASN A 165 2.55 -1.20 15.31
C ASN A 165 3.24 -0.17 16.23
N LYS A 166 4.57 -0.15 16.33
CA LYS A 166 5.26 0.99 16.95
C LYS A 166 4.98 2.24 16.12
N ASP A 167 4.52 3.30 16.79
CA ASP A 167 4.10 4.51 16.09
C ASP A 167 5.29 5.24 15.44
N ILE A 168 5.00 5.89 14.31
CA ILE A 168 5.95 6.68 13.53
C ILE A 168 5.28 7.98 13.06
N ILE A 169 6.12 8.95 12.68
CA ILE A 169 5.64 10.09 11.92
C ILE A 169 5.58 9.68 10.45
N SER A 170 4.46 10.01 9.79
CA SER A 170 4.25 9.68 8.38
C SER A 170 5.29 10.31 7.47
N GLY A 171 5.77 9.54 6.49
CA GLY A 171 6.80 9.98 5.55
C GLY A 171 7.53 8.82 4.90
N GLN A 172 8.76 9.08 4.43
CA GLN A 172 9.52 8.12 3.61
C GLN A 172 9.86 6.78 4.31
N GLY A 173 9.93 6.81 5.64
CA GLY A 173 10.49 5.73 6.45
C GLY A 173 9.46 4.64 6.77
N ILE A 174 9.96 3.53 7.33
CA ILE A 174 9.17 2.40 7.80
C ILE A 174 9.62 1.97 9.21
N ARG A 175 8.92 0.98 9.79
CA ARG A 175 9.08 0.57 11.19
C ARG A 175 10.27 -0.37 11.48
N LEU A 176 10.99 -0.85 10.45
CA LEU A 176 12.08 -1.82 10.63
C LEU A 176 13.19 -1.35 11.57
N LYS A 177 13.58 -0.06 11.51
CA LYS A 177 14.61 0.49 12.42
C LYS A 177 14.19 0.50 13.89
N LYS A 178 12.91 0.29 14.17
CA LYS A 178 12.33 0.16 15.52
C LYS A 178 12.08 -1.30 15.91
N GLN A 179 12.54 -2.26 15.09
CA GLN A 179 12.21 -3.69 15.19
C GLN A 179 10.70 -3.87 15.34
N SER A 180 9.97 -3.36 14.33
CA SER A 180 8.52 -3.34 14.29
C SER A 180 8.04 -3.37 12.83
N GLY A 181 6.79 -3.76 12.63
CA GLY A 181 6.08 -3.81 11.36
C GLY A 181 4.60 -3.50 11.58
N VAL A 182 3.84 -3.33 10.50
CA VAL A 182 2.39 -3.14 10.58
C VAL A 182 1.71 -4.51 10.65
N ASP A 183 0.89 -4.70 11.66
CA ASP A 183 -0.02 -5.85 11.80
C ASP A 183 -1.42 -5.32 12.13
N LEU A 184 -2.35 -5.45 11.19
CA LEU A 184 -3.71 -4.94 11.36
C LEU A 184 -4.53 -5.72 12.38
N LEU A 185 -4.19 -6.98 12.67
CA LEU A 185 -4.92 -7.80 13.62
C LEU A 185 -4.51 -7.48 15.07
N ALA A 186 -3.30 -6.96 15.27
CA ALA A 186 -2.78 -6.59 16.57
C ALA A 186 -3.25 -5.18 17.02
N PRO A 187 -3.20 -4.87 18.33
CA PRO A 187 -3.40 -3.51 18.83
C PRO A 187 -2.43 -2.52 18.17
N PRO A 188 -2.84 -1.26 17.92
CA PRO A 188 -4.14 -0.68 18.28
C PRO A 188 -5.26 -0.93 17.25
N PHE A 189 -4.93 -1.48 16.08
CA PHE A 189 -5.85 -1.54 14.94
C PHE A 189 -6.99 -2.53 15.13
N ASN A 190 -6.69 -3.71 15.68
CA ASN A 190 -7.66 -4.75 16.02
C ASN A 190 -8.67 -5.04 14.88
N LEU A 191 -8.20 -5.08 13.63
CA LEU A 191 -9.01 -5.40 12.46
C LEU A 191 -9.64 -6.78 12.66
N LYS A 192 -10.97 -6.84 12.57
CA LYS A 192 -11.72 -8.09 12.64
C LYS A 192 -11.91 -8.64 11.25
N VAL A 193 -11.55 -9.90 11.05
CA VAL A 193 -11.62 -10.59 9.77
C VAL A 193 -12.34 -11.91 9.94
N GLN A 194 -13.06 -12.33 8.90
CA GLN A 194 -13.61 -13.68 8.82
C GLN A 194 -12.49 -14.69 8.56
N GLU A 195 -11.55 -14.36 7.68
CA GLU A 195 -10.44 -15.23 7.30
C GLU A 195 -9.18 -14.39 7.05
N SER A 196 -8.02 -14.98 7.35
CA SER A 196 -6.70 -14.46 7.03
C SER A 196 -5.87 -15.55 6.38
N LYS A 197 -5.27 -15.26 5.22
CA LYS A 197 -4.42 -16.20 4.48
C LYS A 197 -3.18 -15.48 3.95
N GLN A 198 -2.00 -15.94 4.35
CA GLN A 198 -0.76 -15.50 3.72
C GLN A 198 -0.69 -16.03 2.28
N LEU A 199 -0.59 -15.14 1.30
CA LEU A 199 -0.47 -15.49 -0.11
C LEU A 199 0.99 -15.63 -0.54
N LEU A 200 1.88 -14.81 0.01
CA LEU A 200 3.27 -14.72 -0.42
C LEU A 200 4.16 -14.21 0.72
N LYS A 201 5.36 -14.75 0.84
CA LYS A 201 6.44 -14.22 1.67
C LYS A 201 7.74 -14.29 0.86
N LEU A 202 8.42 -13.16 0.71
CA LEU A 202 9.70 -13.03 0.00
C LEU A 202 10.69 -12.27 0.87
N SER A 203 11.98 -12.57 0.77
CA SER A 203 13.02 -11.69 1.30
C SER A 203 12.95 -10.34 0.60
N ALA A 204 13.07 -9.25 1.34
CA ALA A 204 13.03 -7.92 0.75
C ALA A 204 14.27 -7.66 -0.12
N PRO A 205 14.12 -7.07 -1.31
CA PRO A 205 15.26 -6.70 -2.13
C PRO A 205 16.07 -5.61 -1.43
N GLU A 206 17.40 -5.76 -1.47
CA GLU A 206 18.39 -4.77 -1.00
C GLU A 206 18.29 -4.39 0.49
N SER A 207 17.54 -5.14 1.29
CA SER A 207 17.32 -4.84 2.72
C SER A 207 16.98 -6.08 3.52
N LYS A 208 17.12 -5.99 4.86
CA LYS A 208 16.70 -7.07 5.77
C LYS A 208 15.18 -7.11 5.89
N GLY A 209 14.63 -8.24 6.32
CA GLY A 209 13.20 -8.41 6.47
C GLY A 209 12.56 -9.08 5.26
N SER A 210 11.26 -9.33 5.38
CA SER A 210 10.45 -9.98 4.38
C SER A 210 9.32 -9.08 3.91
N LEU A 211 8.98 -9.16 2.63
CA LEU A 211 7.71 -8.67 2.08
C LEU A 211 6.67 -9.76 2.26
N VAL A 212 5.66 -9.50 3.09
CA VAL A 212 4.59 -10.46 3.40
C VAL A 212 3.29 -9.94 2.83
N THR A 213 2.66 -10.73 1.95
CA THR A 213 1.35 -10.43 1.36
C THR A 213 0.29 -11.34 1.98
N THR A 214 -0.72 -10.73 2.58
CA THR A 214 -1.82 -11.40 3.27
C THR A 214 -3.16 -10.98 2.66
N LEU A 215 -4.00 -11.97 2.37
CA LEU A 215 -5.39 -11.79 2.02
C LEU A 215 -6.24 -11.86 3.28
N TYR A 216 -7.03 -10.82 3.51
CA TYR A 216 -8.09 -10.79 4.50
C TYR A 216 -9.44 -10.86 3.80
N LYS A 217 -10.34 -11.67 4.36
CA LYS A 217 -11.77 -11.58 4.08
C LYS A 217 -12.44 -10.90 5.27
N LEU A 218 -13.11 -9.79 5.05
CA LEU A 218 -13.71 -9.02 6.13
C LEU A 218 -15.07 -9.59 6.55
N ILE A 219 -15.52 -9.20 7.74
CA ILE A 219 -16.78 -9.64 8.37
C ILE A 219 -18.00 -8.94 7.79
#